data_AF-A0A1N6J5Y4-F1
#
_entry.id   AF-A0A1N6J5Y4-F1
#
_cell.length_a   1.000
_cell.length_b   1.000
_cell.length_c   1.000
_cell.angle_alpha   90.00
_cell.angle_beta   90.00
_cell.angle_gamma   90.00
#
_symmetry.space_group_name_H-M   'P 1'
#
loop_
_entity.id
_entity.type
_entity.pdbx_description
1 polymer ?
#
loop_
_entity_poly.entity_id
_entity_poly.type
_entity_poly.pdbx_seq_one_letter_code
_entity_poly.pdbx_strand_id
1 'polypeptide(L)'
;MNSVFKRLVFAFLCVSLFALTAQAGTNTADKTVGYGSYAVTIPTDFQEVGQTSVSIPLNTEVTGRLPHGSMHSKVFTNGETILFVQRMLVPVANTSLKPLEGSRVVKWGKGWRKNAYSVNGANTTREFAQYINFIKEQGVSASSEYAVEMYDYLVSPTGLNRVLAFTPKKAEGLPSVPESIALYAVENNK
;
A
#
# COMPACT_ATOMS: atom_id res chain seq x y z
N MET A 1 -52.87 10.66 -44.76
CA MET A 1 -51.93 9.93 -43.86
C MET A 1 -50.72 10.83 -43.60
N ASN A 2 -50.58 11.28 -42.36
CA ASN A 2 -49.89 12.51 -41.97
C ASN A 2 -48.35 12.41 -42.01
N SER A 3 -47.72 13.41 -42.62
CA SER A 3 -46.27 13.59 -42.79
C SER A 3 -45.49 13.79 -41.48
N VAL A 4 -46.18 13.98 -40.36
CA VAL A 4 -45.58 14.16 -39.02
C VAL A 4 -45.00 12.85 -38.48
N PHE A 5 -45.58 11.70 -38.84
CA PHE A 5 -45.18 10.41 -38.30
C PHE A 5 -43.82 9.92 -38.83
N LYS A 6 -43.41 10.35 -40.03
CA LYS A 6 -42.11 9.99 -40.61
C LYS A 6 -40.93 10.74 -39.99
N ARG A 7 -41.15 11.93 -39.41
CA ARG A 7 -40.08 12.71 -38.76
C ARG A 7 -39.80 12.24 -37.33
N LEU A 8 -40.78 11.66 -36.64
CA LEU A 8 -40.60 11.18 -35.27
C LEU A 8 -39.74 9.89 -35.20
N VAL A 9 -39.86 9.00 -36.18
CA VAL A 9 -39.11 7.73 -36.21
C VAL A 9 -37.63 7.96 -36.53
N PHE A 10 -37.30 8.98 -37.33
CA PHE A 10 -35.91 9.30 -37.65
C PHE A 10 -35.18 10.01 -36.50
N ALA A 11 -35.90 10.75 -35.65
CA ALA A 11 -35.30 11.37 -34.45
C ALA A 11 -34.96 10.32 -33.37
N PHE A 12 -35.76 9.26 -33.23
CA PHE A 12 -35.48 8.20 -32.26
C PHE A 12 -34.32 7.27 -32.67
N LEU A 13 -34.03 7.15 -33.96
CA LEU A 13 -32.90 6.35 -34.44
C LEU A 13 -31.53 7.05 -34.24
N CYS A 14 -31.52 8.38 -34.16
CA CYS A 14 -30.28 9.15 -33.92
C CYS A 14 -29.93 9.33 -32.44
N VAL A 15 -30.89 9.15 -31.51
CA VAL A 15 -30.64 9.21 -30.07
C VAL A 15 -30.21 7.86 -29.50
N SER A 16 -30.61 6.74 -30.12
CA SER A 16 -30.19 5.40 -29.69
C SER A 16 -28.79 5.00 -30.14
N LEU A 17 -28.19 5.69 -31.12
CA LEU A 17 -26.82 5.40 -31.57
C LEU A 17 -25.72 6.02 -30.70
N PHE A 18 -26.05 6.95 -29.79
CA PHE A 18 -25.10 7.47 -28.80
C PHE A 18 -25.13 6.73 -27.46
N ALA A 19 -26.00 5.73 -27.30
CA ALA A 19 -26.04 4.86 -26.12
C ALA A 19 -25.14 3.61 -26.25
N LEU A 20 -24.41 3.46 -27.37
CA LEU A 20 -23.58 2.29 -27.65
C LEU A 20 -22.16 2.66 -28.13
N THR A 21 -21.63 3.81 -27.74
CA THR A 21 -20.20 4.07 -27.90
C THR A 21 -19.48 3.69 -26.62
N ALA A 22 -18.83 2.53 -26.70
CA ALA A 22 -17.69 2.18 -25.89
C ALA A 22 -17.92 2.20 -24.37
N GLN A 23 -18.53 1.12 -23.88
CA GLN A 23 -17.82 0.40 -22.82
C GLN A 23 -16.50 -0.07 -23.43
N ALA A 24 -15.55 0.86 -23.57
CA ALA A 24 -14.16 0.51 -23.58
C ALA A 24 -14.03 -0.24 -22.26
N GLY A 25 -13.90 -1.57 -22.34
CA GLY A 25 -13.19 -2.29 -21.32
C GLY A 25 -11.89 -1.53 -21.21
N THR A 26 -11.80 -0.66 -20.21
CA THR A 26 -10.54 -0.10 -19.81
C THR A 26 -9.79 -1.33 -19.35
N ASN A 27 -9.03 -1.92 -20.27
CA ASN A 27 -7.74 -2.51 -19.97
C ASN A 27 -6.94 -1.39 -19.34
N THR A 28 -7.33 -1.04 -18.12
CA THR A 28 -6.61 -0.18 -17.24
C THR A 28 -5.41 -1.05 -16.97
N ALA A 29 -4.32 -0.78 -17.69
CA ALA A 29 -3.09 -1.52 -17.48
C ALA A 29 -2.71 -1.31 -16.01
N ASP A 30 -2.28 -2.38 -15.34
CA ASP A 30 -1.85 -2.29 -13.96
C ASP A 30 -0.89 -1.10 -13.76
N LYS A 31 -1.13 -0.30 -12.71
CA LYS A 31 -0.34 0.89 -12.45
C LYS A 31 0.97 0.49 -11.79
N THR A 32 2.09 0.71 -12.45
CA THR A 32 3.40 0.52 -11.82
C THR A 32 3.75 1.73 -10.96
N VAL A 33 4.06 1.48 -9.69
CA VAL A 33 4.48 2.49 -8.71
C VAL A 33 5.96 2.30 -8.39
N GLY A 34 6.73 3.38 -8.48
CA GLY A 34 8.20 3.33 -8.30
C GLY A 34 8.94 2.97 -9.58
N TYR A 35 10.25 2.71 -9.44
CA TYR A 35 11.13 2.39 -10.58
C TYR A 35 12.14 1.30 -10.20
N GLY A 36 12.62 0.57 -11.21
CA GLY A 36 13.64 -0.47 -11.07
C GLY A 36 13.31 -1.48 -9.97
N SER A 37 14.27 -1.71 -9.08
CA SER A 37 14.11 -2.67 -7.98
C SER A 37 13.02 -2.29 -6.98
N TYR A 38 12.50 -1.05 -6.95
CA TYR A 38 11.37 -0.63 -6.12
C TYR A 38 10.01 -0.67 -6.83
N ALA A 39 9.97 -0.99 -8.13
CA ALA A 39 8.71 -1.03 -8.88
C ALA A 39 7.73 -2.06 -8.30
N VAL A 40 6.47 -1.66 -8.08
CA VAL A 40 5.36 -2.51 -7.62
C VAL A 40 4.17 -2.29 -8.55
N THR A 41 3.63 -3.37 -9.09
CA THR A 41 2.45 -3.34 -9.96
C THR A 41 1.19 -3.33 -9.10
N ILE A 42 0.47 -2.22 -9.08
CA ILE A 42 -0.76 -2.04 -8.30
C ILE A 42 -1.98 -2.34 -9.17
N PRO A 43 -2.91 -3.20 -8.70
CA PRO A 43 -4.14 -3.50 -9.40
C PRO A 43 -4.98 -2.24 -9.67
N THR A 44 -5.71 -2.21 -10.77
CA THR A 44 -6.34 -0.98 -11.26
C THR A 44 -7.60 -0.55 -10.54
N ASP A 45 -8.17 -1.42 -9.72
CA ASP A 45 -9.25 -1.08 -8.80
C ASP A 45 -8.77 -0.20 -7.63
N PHE A 46 -7.46 -0.07 -7.42
CA PHE A 46 -6.89 0.81 -6.40
C PHE A 46 -6.66 2.24 -6.92
N GLN A 47 -7.25 3.21 -6.23
CA GLN A 47 -7.08 4.63 -6.47
C GLN A 47 -6.05 5.23 -5.50
N GLU A 48 -5.21 6.15 -5.97
CA GLU A 48 -4.22 6.85 -5.13
C GLU A 48 -4.93 7.85 -4.21
N VAL A 49 -4.68 7.76 -2.91
CA VAL A 49 -5.29 8.63 -1.89
C VAL A 49 -4.32 9.68 -1.36
N GLY A 50 -3.01 9.44 -1.49
CA GLY A 50 -2.00 10.41 -1.09
C GLY A 50 -0.67 9.78 -0.77
N GLN A 51 0.15 10.53 -0.02
CA GLN A 51 1.50 10.11 0.37
C GLN A 51 1.76 10.52 1.82
N THR A 52 2.57 9.71 2.52
CA THR A 52 3.00 10.00 3.89
C THR A 52 4.43 9.50 4.11
N SER A 53 5.11 10.07 5.09
CA SER A 53 6.45 9.65 5.49
C SER A 53 6.50 9.47 7.00
N VAL A 54 6.97 8.31 7.44
CA VAL A 54 7.05 7.96 8.86
C VAL A 54 8.50 7.73 9.26
N SER A 55 8.91 8.37 10.35
CA SER A 55 10.24 8.16 10.94
C SER A 55 10.27 6.85 11.71
N ILE A 56 11.23 6.00 11.36
CA ILE A 56 11.41 4.65 11.89
C ILE A 56 12.64 4.65 12.80
N PRO A 57 12.47 4.48 14.13
CA PRO A 57 13.62 4.29 15.00
C PRO A 57 14.28 2.95 14.69
N LEU A 58 15.60 2.97 14.51
CA LEU A 58 16.40 1.78 14.27
C LEU A 58 17.11 1.34 15.57
N ASN A 59 17.42 0.05 15.67
CA ASN A 59 17.94 -0.57 16.88
C ASN A 59 19.47 -0.43 17.08
N THR A 60 20.19 0.24 16.18
CA THR A 60 21.66 0.35 16.21
C THR A 60 22.08 1.80 16.37
N GLU A 61 22.89 2.12 17.38
CA GLU A 61 23.41 3.47 17.62
C GLU A 61 24.42 3.90 16.54
N VAL A 62 24.31 5.14 16.06
CA VAL A 62 25.26 5.75 15.12
C VAL A 62 25.78 7.04 15.74
N THR A 63 27.08 7.07 16.05
CA THR A 63 27.77 8.31 16.50
C THR A 63 27.08 9.03 17.67
N GLY A 64 26.59 8.30 18.68
CA GLY A 64 25.90 8.89 19.84
C GLY A 64 24.47 9.38 19.58
N ARG A 65 23.86 9.01 18.44
CA ARG A 65 22.46 9.24 18.09
C ARG A 65 21.85 7.97 17.53
N LEU A 66 20.59 7.67 17.84
CA LEU A 66 19.87 6.60 17.15
C LEU A 66 19.62 7.08 15.70
N PRO A 67 20.09 6.35 14.66
CA PRO A 67 19.73 6.64 13.29
C PRO A 67 18.23 6.36 13.13
N HIS A 68 17.55 7.28 12.45
CA HIS A 68 16.17 7.10 12.05
C HIS A 68 16.14 6.76 10.55
N GLY A 69 15.47 5.67 10.21
CA GLY A 69 15.02 5.43 8.83
C GLY A 69 13.83 6.33 8.51
N SER A 70 13.61 6.63 7.24
CA SER A 70 12.37 7.25 6.78
C SER A 70 11.63 6.31 5.84
N MET A 71 10.44 5.91 6.23
CA MET A 71 9.55 5.08 5.43
C MET A 71 8.64 5.99 4.60
N HIS A 72 8.90 6.09 3.30
CA HIS A 72 8.10 6.90 2.38
C HIS A 72 7.04 6.04 1.73
N SER A 73 5.77 6.42 1.88
CA SER A 73 4.62 5.67 1.41
C SER A 73 3.83 6.43 0.36
N LYS A 74 3.48 5.76 -0.73
CA LYS A 74 2.32 6.11 -1.56
C LYS A 74 1.15 5.25 -1.15
N VAL A 75 -0.01 5.86 -0.97
CA VAL A 75 -1.17 5.19 -0.40
C VAL A 75 -2.26 5.05 -1.44
N PHE A 76 -2.87 3.87 -1.50
CA PHE A 76 -3.95 3.55 -2.42
C PHE A 76 -5.11 2.88 -1.68
N THR A 77 -6.33 2.96 -2.22
CA THR A 77 -7.49 2.24 -1.70
C THR A 77 -8.38 1.75 -2.83
N ASN A 78 -9.02 0.60 -2.65
CA ASN A 78 -10.14 0.15 -3.48
C ASN A 78 -11.49 0.24 -2.73
N GLY A 79 -11.52 0.97 -1.61
CA GLY A 79 -12.68 1.11 -0.71
C GLY A 79 -12.73 0.07 0.40
N GLU A 80 -12.23 -1.14 0.16
CA GLU A 80 -12.16 -2.20 1.18
C GLU A 80 -10.76 -2.30 1.81
N THR A 81 -9.71 -2.29 1.00
CA THR A 81 -8.33 -2.43 1.46
C THR A 81 -7.55 -1.16 1.17
N ILE A 82 -6.72 -0.75 2.12
CA ILE A 82 -5.80 0.38 1.99
C ILE A 82 -4.37 -0.17 1.85
N LEU A 83 -3.71 0.16 0.74
CA LEU A 83 -2.32 -0.21 0.48
C LEU A 83 -1.39 0.95 0.77
N PHE A 84 -0.43 0.76 1.66
CA PHE A 84 0.75 1.62 1.75
C PHE A 84 1.86 0.94 0.97
N VAL A 85 2.25 1.51 -0.17
CA VAL A 85 3.41 1.07 -0.96
C VAL A 85 4.60 1.89 -0.52
N GLN A 86 5.53 1.25 0.17
CA GLN A 86 6.52 1.91 1.00
C GLN A 86 7.95 1.58 0.58
N ARG A 87 8.81 2.59 0.65
CA ARG A 87 10.25 2.42 0.48
C ARG A 87 11.00 3.04 1.65
N MET A 88 12.07 2.37 2.06
CA MET A 88 13.01 2.89 3.04
C MET A 88 14.43 2.69 2.54
N LEU A 89 15.28 3.68 2.82
CA LEU A 89 16.73 3.59 2.71
C LEU A 89 17.34 4.00 4.04
N VAL A 90 18.20 3.15 4.60
CA VAL A 90 18.93 3.45 5.83
C VAL A 90 20.29 4.07 5.45
N PRO A 91 20.70 5.18 6.10
CA PRO A 91 21.83 5.99 5.64
C PRO A 91 23.25 5.44 5.93
N VAL A 92 23.42 4.21 6.41
CA VAL A 92 24.70 3.78 7.02
C VAL A 92 25.37 2.66 6.23
N ALA A 93 26.68 2.78 5.97
CA ALA A 93 27.44 1.85 5.14
C ALA A 93 27.69 0.48 5.79
N ASN A 94 27.71 0.40 7.12
CA ASN A 94 28.00 -0.84 7.86
C ASN A 94 26.74 -1.52 8.40
N THR A 95 25.56 -1.12 7.95
CA THR A 95 24.29 -1.66 8.42
C THR A 95 23.59 -2.46 7.34
N SER A 96 22.93 -3.55 7.73
CA SER A 96 21.99 -4.25 6.85
C SER A 96 20.64 -4.46 7.52
N LEU A 97 19.57 -4.28 6.77
CA LEU A 97 18.21 -4.60 7.18
C LEU A 97 18.00 -6.10 7.13
N LYS A 98 17.44 -6.66 8.21
CA LYS A 98 16.93 -8.04 8.20
C LYS A 98 15.58 -8.09 7.46
N PRO A 99 15.35 -9.06 6.55
CA PRO A 99 14.04 -9.24 5.92
C PRO A 99 13.01 -9.77 6.93
N LEU A 100 11.72 -9.56 6.66
CA LEU A 100 10.68 -10.17 7.48
C LEU A 100 10.77 -11.69 7.51
N GLU A 101 10.50 -12.22 8.69
CA GLU A 101 10.21 -13.63 8.88
C GLU A 101 8.77 -13.92 8.42
N GLY A 102 8.56 -15.07 7.79
CA GLY A 102 7.26 -15.48 7.29
C GLY A 102 7.31 -16.28 5.99
N SER A 103 6.15 -16.41 5.37
CA SER A 103 5.95 -17.16 4.13
C SER A 103 6.52 -16.43 2.92
N ARG A 104 6.91 -17.18 1.88
CA ARG A 104 7.28 -16.61 0.58
C ARG A 104 6.06 -16.66 -0.34
N VAL A 105 5.76 -15.55 -1.01
CA VAL A 105 4.62 -15.43 -1.94
C VAL A 105 5.02 -14.65 -3.18
N VAL A 106 4.36 -14.88 -4.31
CA VAL A 106 4.50 -14.05 -5.51
C VAL A 106 3.28 -13.14 -5.61
N LYS A 107 3.49 -11.83 -5.63
CA LYS A 107 2.44 -10.80 -5.72
C LYS A 107 3.01 -9.55 -6.39
N TRP A 108 2.18 -8.78 -7.09
CA TRP A 108 2.60 -7.52 -7.75
C TRP A 108 3.87 -7.65 -8.62
N GLY A 109 3.99 -8.79 -9.32
CA GLY A 109 5.12 -9.08 -10.20
C GLY A 109 6.44 -9.44 -9.51
N LYS A 110 6.47 -9.64 -8.18
CA LYS A 110 7.69 -9.93 -7.41
C LYS A 110 7.49 -11.02 -6.35
N GLY A 111 8.60 -11.61 -5.91
CA GLY A 111 8.63 -12.49 -4.74
C GLY A 111 8.76 -11.67 -3.46
N TRP A 112 7.88 -11.92 -2.50
CA TRP A 112 7.78 -11.21 -1.22
C TRP A 112 7.91 -12.19 -0.05
N ARG A 113 8.39 -11.68 1.09
CA ARG A 113 8.10 -12.25 2.39
C ARG A 113 6.79 -11.68 2.88
N LYS A 114 5.90 -12.53 3.38
CA LYS A 114 4.57 -12.15 3.86
C LYS A 114 4.39 -12.61 5.31
N ASN A 115 3.88 -11.69 6.13
CA ASN A 115 3.34 -11.97 7.45
C ASN A 115 2.02 -11.22 7.66
N ALA A 116 1.23 -11.60 8.67
CA ALA A 116 -0.06 -11.01 8.97
C ALA A 116 -0.17 -10.65 10.45
N TYR A 117 -0.74 -9.48 10.71
CA TYR A 117 -0.83 -8.90 12.05
C TYR A 117 -2.21 -8.30 12.31
N SER A 118 -2.52 -8.10 13.59
CA SER A 118 -3.63 -7.27 14.05
C SER A 118 -3.11 -5.89 14.46
N VAL A 119 -3.93 -4.87 14.19
CA VAL A 119 -3.66 -3.49 14.58
C VAL A 119 -4.91 -2.91 15.21
N ASN A 120 -4.80 -2.50 16.48
CA ASN A 120 -5.86 -1.75 17.17
C ASN A 120 -5.59 -0.25 17.04
N GLY A 121 -6.53 0.49 16.46
CA GLY A 121 -6.41 1.92 16.16
C GLY A 121 -6.37 2.84 17.38
N ALA A 122 -6.63 2.33 18.59
CA ALA A 122 -6.48 3.04 19.85
C ALA A 122 -5.22 2.62 20.63
N ASN A 123 -4.69 1.41 20.39
CA ASN A 123 -3.52 0.88 21.09
C ASN A 123 -2.61 0.12 20.12
N THR A 124 -1.62 0.80 19.55
CA THR A 124 -0.66 0.24 18.62
C THR A 124 0.70 0.93 18.73
N THR A 125 1.68 0.47 17.97
CA THR A 125 3.03 1.01 17.96
C THR A 125 3.05 2.43 17.38
N ARG A 126 4.10 3.20 17.70
CA ARG A 126 4.24 4.59 17.24
C ARG A 126 4.22 4.73 15.71
N GLU A 127 4.77 3.75 15.00
CA GLU A 127 4.75 3.70 13.53
C GLU A 127 3.31 3.52 13.02
N PHE A 128 2.60 2.51 13.52
CA PHE A 128 1.27 2.17 13.03
C PHE A 128 0.22 3.21 13.43
N ALA A 129 0.41 3.90 14.55
CA ALA A 129 -0.41 5.05 14.92
C ALA A 129 -0.36 6.17 13.85
N GLN A 130 0.81 6.41 13.23
CA GLN A 130 0.93 7.42 12.18
C GLN A 130 0.22 7.00 10.88
N TYR A 131 0.29 5.72 10.50
CA TYR A 131 -0.47 5.21 9.36
C TYR A 131 -1.98 5.30 9.61
N ILE A 132 -2.45 4.94 10.81
CA ILE A 132 -3.87 5.03 11.19
C ILE A 132 -4.35 6.48 11.23
N ASN A 133 -3.52 7.42 11.70
CA ASN A 133 -3.86 8.84 11.67
C ASN A 133 -4.01 9.32 10.23
N PHE A 134 -3.10 8.95 9.33
CA PHE A 134 -3.24 9.25 7.90
C PHE A 134 -4.55 8.69 7.32
N ILE A 135 -4.90 7.44 7.62
CA ILE A 135 -6.16 6.81 7.19
C ILE A 135 -7.37 7.64 7.64
N LYS A 136 -7.39 8.05 8.91
CA LYS A 136 -8.46 8.88 9.50
C LYS A 136 -8.55 10.25 8.84
N GLU A 137 -7.41 10.92 8.63
CA GLU A 137 -7.33 12.26 8.01
C GLU A 137 -7.80 12.26 6.56
N GLN A 138 -7.51 11.19 5.81
CA GLN A 138 -7.99 11.03 4.42
C GLN A 138 -9.44 10.56 4.33
N GLY A 139 -10.10 10.24 5.45
CA GLY A 139 -11.49 9.78 5.46
C GLY A 139 -11.71 8.42 4.77
N VAL A 140 -10.66 7.60 4.64
CA VAL A 140 -10.74 6.32 3.94
C VAL A 140 -10.89 5.18 4.94
N SER A 141 -12.01 4.45 4.87
CA SER A 141 -12.24 3.16 5.56
C SER A 141 -11.72 3.09 7.01
N ALA A 142 -11.97 4.14 7.80
CA ALA A 142 -11.50 4.24 9.18
C ALA A 142 -12.20 3.21 10.08
N SER A 143 -11.39 2.42 10.80
CA SER A 143 -11.82 1.37 11.72
C SER A 143 -11.06 1.46 13.04
N SER A 144 -11.66 0.93 14.10
CA SER A 144 -10.99 0.71 15.39
C SER A 144 -9.99 -0.45 15.33
N GLU A 145 -10.14 -1.36 14.37
CA GLU A 145 -9.28 -2.53 14.20
C GLU A 145 -9.02 -2.83 12.73
N TYR A 146 -7.81 -3.29 12.44
CA TYR A 146 -7.41 -3.72 11.11
C TYR A 146 -6.69 -5.07 11.16
N ALA A 147 -6.99 -5.92 10.18
CA ALA A 147 -6.07 -6.96 9.76
C ALA A 147 -5.04 -6.33 8.80
N VAL A 148 -3.76 -6.56 9.06
CA VAL A 148 -2.67 -6.03 8.25
C VAL A 148 -1.87 -7.17 7.67
N GLU A 149 -1.86 -7.29 6.35
CA GLU A 149 -0.88 -8.12 5.67
C GLU A 149 0.33 -7.27 5.32
N MET A 150 1.50 -7.68 5.80
CA MET A 150 2.77 -7.01 5.57
C MET A 150 3.60 -7.84 4.60
N TYR A 151 3.99 -7.21 3.49
CA TYR A 151 4.82 -7.80 2.45
C TYR A 151 6.12 -7.04 2.39
N ASP A 152 7.27 -7.70 2.38
CA ASP A 152 8.54 -7.02 2.15
C ASP A 152 9.54 -7.83 1.30
N TYR A 153 10.52 -7.11 0.79
CA TYR A 153 11.78 -7.67 0.31
C TYR A 153 12.88 -6.61 0.34
N LEU A 154 14.11 -7.07 0.50
CA LEU A 154 15.29 -6.22 0.43
C LEU A 154 15.62 -5.87 -1.02
N VAL A 155 15.74 -4.58 -1.29
CA VAL A 155 16.21 -4.04 -2.57
C VAL A 155 17.74 -3.95 -2.58
N SER A 156 18.34 -3.69 -1.42
CA SER A 156 19.77 -3.69 -1.16
C SER A 156 19.99 -4.02 0.33
N PRO A 157 21.23 -4.20 0.81
CA PRO A 157 21.47 -4.38 2.24
C PRO A 157 20.85 -3.28 3.11
N THR A 158 20.80 -2.04 2.63
CA THR A 158 20.27 -0.88 3.38
C THR A 158 18.89 -0.42 2.91
N GLY A 159 18.32 -1.09 1.90
CA GLY A 159 17.11 -0.66 1.20
C GLY A 159 16.01 -1.70 1.25
N LEU A 160 14.81 -1.27 1.64
CA LEU A 160 13.62 -2.12 1.75
C LEU A 160 12.50 -1.58 0.86
N ASN A 161 11.78 -2.48 0.20
CA ASN A 161 10.46 -2.20 -0.33
C ASN A 161 9.42 -2.99 0.48
N ARG A 162 8.32 -2.35 0.85
CA ARG A 162 7.28 -2.92 1.69
C ARG A 162 5.91 -2.54 1.16
N VAL A 163 4.94 -3.44 1.29
CA VAL A 163 3.53 -3.10 1.13
C VAL A 163 2.78 -3.50 2.39
N LEU A 164 2.05 -2.56 2.97
CA LEU A 164 1.08 -2.84 4.03
C LEU A 164 -0.31 -2.82 3.43
N ALA A 165 -1.05 -3.92 3.57
CA ALA A 165 -2.46 -3.99 3.20
C ALA A 165 -3.32 -3.99 4.46
N PHE A 166 -3.96 -2.87 4.75
CA PHE A 166 -4.91 -2.70 5.84
C PHE A 166 -6.31 -3.05 5.36
N THR A 167 -6.97 -3.99 6.03
CA THR A 167 -8.39 -4.30 5.82
C THR A 167 -9.16 -4.01 7.12
N PRO A 168 -10.20 -3.16 7.10
CA PRO A 168 -10.96 -2.74 8.28
C PRO A 168 -11.87 -3.88 8.76
N LYS A 169 -11.28 -4.84 9.46
CA LYS A 169 -11.98 -5.97 10.07
C LYS A 169 -11.24 -6.42 11.32
N LYS A 170 -11.98 -7.07 12.21
CA LYS A 170 -11.42 -7.72 13.38
C LYS A 170 -10.45 -8.82 12.93
N ALA A 171 -9.25 -8.79 13.49
CA ALA A 171 -8.13 -9.65 13.14
C ALA A 171 -7.96 -10.77 14.18
N GLU A 172 -8.99 -11.60 14.37
CA GLU A 172 -8.97 -12.67 15.38
C GLU A 172 -7.86 -13.69 15.08
N GLY A 173 -7.09 -14.05 16.12
CA GLY A 173 -6.01 -15.01 16.01
C GLY A 173 -4.72 -14.48 15.36
N LEU A 174 -4.67 -13.22 14.94
CA LEU A 174 -3.44 -12.60 14.43
C LEU A 174 -2.65 -11.92 15.56
N PRO A 175 -1.32 -12.09 15.63
CA PRO A 175 -0.49 -11.40 16.60
C PRO A 175 -0.53 -9.89 16.36
N SER A 176 -0.40 -9.10 17.42
CA SER A 176 -0.27 -7.65 17.29
C SER A 176 0.95 -7.29 16.46
N VAL A 177 0.86 -6.19 15.72
CA VAL A 177 2.01 -5.68 14.96
C VAL A 177 3.18 -5.37 15.91
N PRO A 178 4.40 -5.86 15.60
CA PRO A 178 5.55 -5.65 16.47
C PRO A 178 6.11 -4.23 16.33
N GLU A 179 6.94 -3.84 17.29
CA GLU A 179 7.67 -2.57 17.23
C GLU A 179 8.63 -2.53 16.05
N SER A 180 8.85 -1.31 15.52
CA SER A 180 9.78 -1.04 14.42
C SER A 180 11.17 -1.64 14.64
N ILE A 181 11.71 -1.58 15.86
CA ILE A 181 13.03 -2.17 16.19
C ILE A 181 13.10 -3.70 15.97
N ALA A 182 11.97 -4.40 16.07
CA ALA A 182 11.89 -5.83 15.78
C ALA A 182 11.66 -6.10 14.29
N LEU A 183 11.02 -5.17 13.58
CA LEU A 183 10.77 -5.24 12.12
C LEU A 183 11.99 -4.88 11.27
N TYR A 184 12.82 -3.95 11.75
CA TYR A 184 13.94 -3.37 11.01
C TYR A 184 15.23 -3.54 11.78
N ALA A 185 15.48 -4.76 12.26
CA ALA A 185 16.73 -5.08 12.91
C ALA A 185 17.89 -4.77 11.95
N VAL A 186 18.75 -3.86 12.39
CA VAL A 186 19.99 -3.53 11.71
C VAL A 186 21.08 -4.43 12.27
N GLU A 187 21.74 -5.17 11.39
CA GLU A 187 22.94 -5.94 11.73
C GLU A 187 24.17 -5.13 11.30
N ASN A 188 25.14 -5.01 12.20
CA ASN A 188 26.44 -4.42 11.86
C ASN A 188 27.23 -5.46 11.06
N ASN A 189 27.50 -5.17 9.78
CA ASN A 189 28.47 -5.93 8.99
C ASN A 189 29.86 -5.63 9.56
N LYS A 190 30.39 -6.56 10.36
CA LYS A 190 31.77 -6.53 10.86
C LYS A 190 32.74 -7.04 9.81
#